data_AF-R7QXB4-F1
#
_entry.id   AF-R7QXB4-F1
#
_cell.length_a   1.000
_cell.length_b   1.000
_cell.length_c   1.000
_cell.angle_alpha   90.00
_cell.angle_beta   90.00
_cell.angle_gamma   90.00
#
_symmetry.space_group_name_H-M   'P 1'
#
loop_
_entity.id
_entity.type
_entity.pdbx_description
1 polymer ?
#
loop_
_entity_poly.entity_id
_entity_poly.type
_entity_poly.pdbx_seq_one_letter_code
_entity_poly.pdbx_strand_id
1 'polypeptide(L)'
;MVAVNISMLINPVFASQTSATAGADMVKNSISLLFSIVAAFVSSYGGIQVLWGVFEWGNATNTQDGMMQSMSVRRIGGGLVQTIAPQLVTSMLG
;
A
#
# COMPACT_ATOMS: atom_id res chain seq x y z
N MET A 1 -1.97 27.48 -53.68
CA MET A 1 -1.76 27.69 -52.24
C MET A 1 -2.46 26.54 -51.50
N VAL A 2 -1.67 25.76 -50.76
CA VAL A 2 -2.01 25.13 -49.47
C VAL A 2 -3.26 24.24 -49.42
N ALA A 3 -3.17 23.01 -49.93
CA ALA A 3 -3.88 21.89 -49.34
C ALA A 3 -2.93 21.25 -48.32
N VAL A 4 -2.96 21.71 -47.06
CA VAL A 4 -2.33 20.95 -45.97
C VAL A 4 -3.04 19.61 -45.94
N ASN A 5 -2.32 18.56 -46.33
CA ASN A 5 -2.82 17.19 -46.29
C ASN A 5 -3.23 16.90 -44.85
N ILE A 6 -4.52 16.68 -44.58
CA ILE A 6 -5.07 16.47 -43.22
C ILE A 6 -4.31 15.36 -42.47
N SER A 7 -3.75 14.39 -43.21
CA SER A 7 -2.83 13.36 -42.70
C SER A 7 -1.56 13.89 -42.02
N MET A 8 -1.00 15.02 -42.48
CA MET A 8 0.21 15.63 -41.90
C MET A 8 -0.06 16.37 -40.58
N LEU A 9 -1.31 16.80 -40.33
CA LEU A 9 -1.74 17.37 -39.04
C LEU A 9 -2.13 16.29 -38.03
N ILE A 10 -2.66 15.17 -38.51
CA ILE A 10 -3.10 14.01 -37.70
C ILE A 10 -1.89 13.33 -37.03
N ASN A 11 -0.84 13.01 -37.78
CA ASN A 11 0.32 12.26 -37.27
C ASN A 11 1.00 12.87 -36.00
N PRO A 12 1.29 14.18 -35.93
CA PRO A 12 1.88 14.78 -34.72
C PRO A 12 0.91 14.86 -33.53
N VAL A 13 -0.41 14.90 -33.78
CA VAL A 13 -1.44 14.91 -32.71
C VAL A 13 -1.55 13.54 -32.05
N PHE A 14 -1.50 12.45 -32.81
CA PHE A 14 -1.45 11.10 -32.21
C PHE A 14 -0.14 10.87 -31.46
N ALA A 15 1.00 11.33 -32.00
CA ALA A 15 2.29 11.24 -31.32
C ALA A 15 2.36 12.06 -30.02
N SER A 16 1.71 13.24 -29.97
CA SER A 16 1.62 14.05 -28.75
C SER A 16 0.67 13.43 -27.72
N GLN A 17 -0.43 12.83 -28.16
CA GLN A 17 -1.35 12.09 -27.29
C GLN A 17 -0.66 10.87 -26.67
N THR A 18 0.07 10.08 -27.46
CA THR A 18 0.82 8.90 -26.97
C THR A 18 1.89 9.28 -25.95
N SER A 19 2.61 10.38 -26.18
CA SER A 19 3.64 10.86 -25.23
C SER A 19 3.02 11.45 -23.96
N ALA A 20 1.86 12.11 -24.03
CA ALA A 20 1.11 12.55 -22.85
C ALA A 20 0.58 11.38 -22.01
N THR A 21 0.06 10.33 -22.66
CA THR A 21 -0.38 9.10 -21.98
C THR A 21 0.79 8.37 -21.33
N ALA A 22 1.93 8.23 -22.03
CA ALA A 22 3.15 7.64 -21.48
C ALA A 22 3.68 8.42 -20.26
N GLY A 23 3.62 9.75 -20.30
CA GLY A 23 3.95 10.61 -19.16
C GLY A 23 3.02 10.39 -17.96
N ALA A 24 1.71 10.32 -18.20
CA ALA A 24 0.72 10.04 -17.16
C ALA A 24 0.90 8.64 -16.54
N ASP A 25 1.21 7.63 -17.34
CA ASP A 25 1.42 6.26 -16.87
C ASP A 25 2.72 6.12 -16.06
N MET A 26 3.79 6.83 -16.42
CA MET A 26 5.01 6.88 -15.60
C MET A 26 4.75 7.47 -14.21
N VAL A 27 3.95 8.54 -14.12
CA VAL A 27 3.60 9.16 -12.84
C VAL A 27 2.74 8.21 -12.00
N LYS A 28 1.72 7.58 -12.60
CA LYS A 28 0.88 6.59 -11.91
C LYS A 28 1.71 5.42 -11.38
N ASN A 29 2.56 4.83 -12.21
CA ASN A 29 3.43 3.71 -11.82
C ASN A 29 4.36 4.09 -10.67
N SER A 30 4.94 5.28 -10.70
CA SER A 30 5.81 5.78 -9.65
C SER A 30 5.04 5.96 -8.33
N ILE A 31 3.83 6.52 -8.38
CA ILE A 31 3.01 6.69 -7.18
C ILE A 31 2.55 5.33 -6.61
N SER A 32 2.16 4.39 -7.47
CA SER A 32 1.78 3.04 -7.05
C SER A 32 2.92 2.26 -6.41
N LEU A 33 4.15 2.40 -6.91
CA LEU A 33 5.35 1.82 -6.29
C LEU A 33 5.55 2.35 -4.86
N LEU A 34 5.38 3.66 -4.68
CA LEU A 34 5.56 4.33 -3.38
C LEU A 34 4.52 3.82 -2.37
N PHE A 35 3.25 3.68 -2.78
CA PHE A 35 2.23 3.05 -1.96
C PHE A 35 2.54 1.59 -1.64
N SER A 36 3.05 0.82 -2.60
CA SER A 36 3.44 -0.58 -2.38
C SER A 36 4.56 -0.72 -1.34
N ILE A 37 5.53 0.19 -1.34
CA ILE A 37 6.63 0.19 -0.36
C ILE A 37 6.10 0.51 1.03
N VAL A 38 5.26 1.54 1.16
CA VAL A 38 4.63 1.91 2.44
C VAL A 38 3.76 0.76 2.95
N ALA A 39 3.02 0.10 2.06
CA ALA A 39 2.20 -1.05 2.39
C ALA A 39 3.02 -2.22 2.93
N ALA A 40 4.13 -2.55 2.26
CA ALA A 40 5.05 -3.59 2.71
C ALA A 40 5.67 -3.26 4.08
N PHE A 41 6.03 -1.98 4.31
CA PHE A 41 6.57 -1.53 5.58
C PHE A 41 5.56 -1.67 6.74
N VAL A 42 4.34 -1.16 6.56
CA VAL A 42 3.28 -1.24 7.57
C VAL A 42 2.92 -2.70 7.88
N SER A 43 2.91 -3.57 6.87
CA SER A 43 2.72 -5.00 7.05
C SER A 43 3.87 -5.64 7.85
N SER A 44 5.12 -5.29 7.57
CA SER A 44 6.27 -5.79 8.33
C SER A 44 6.26 -5.31 9.79
N TYR A 45 5.85 -4.06 10.02
CA TYR A 45 5.71 -3.47 11.35
C TYR A 45 4.61 -4.17 12.16
N GLY A 46 3.45 -4.42 11.56
CA GLY A 46 2.36 -5.16 12.20
C GLY A 46 2.79 -6.56 12.64
N GLY A 47 3.62 -7.25 11.83
CA GLY A 47 4.19 -8.56 12.20
C GLY A 47 5.07 -8.52 13.45
N ILE A 48 5.91 -7.49 13.57
CA ILE A 48 6.75 -7.27 14.76
C ILE A 48 5.86 -6.99 15.99
N GLN A 49 4.80 -6.20 15.82
CA GLN A 49 3.87 -5.88 16.90
C GLN A 49 3.07 -7.10 17.38
N VAL A 50 2.70 -8.02 16.47
CA VAL A 50 2.09 -9.32 16.82
C VAL A 50 3.08 -10.19 17.60
N LEU A 51 4.31 -10.34 17.12
CA LEU A 51 5.36 -11.09 17.80
C LEU A 51 5.58 -10.57 19.23
N TRP A 52 5.67 -9.24 19.37
CA TRP A 52 5.78 -8.59 20.67
C TRP A 52 4.58 -8.90 21.58
N GLY A 53 3.36 -8.76 21.07
CA GLY A 53 2.14 -9.05 21.84
C GLY A 53 2.06 -10.51 22.30
N VAL A 54 2.52 -11.46 21.48
CA VAL A 54 2.59 -12.89 21.83
C VAL A 54 3.62 -13.14 22.94
N PHE A 55 4.77 -12.46 22.92
CA PHE A 55 5.75 -12.55 24.01
C PHE A 55 5.22 -11.96 25.32
N GLU A 56 4.54 -10.82 25.26
CA GLU A 56 3.90 -10.23 26.44
C GLU A 56 2.81 -11.14 27.00
N TRP A 57 2.02 -11.77 26.13
CA TRP A 57 0.97 -12.70 26.54
C TRP A 57 1.54 -13.99 27.14
N GLY A 58 2.63 -14.53 26.56
CA GLY A 58 3.36 -15.68 27.12
C GLY A 58 3.93 -15.41 28.51
N ASN A 59 4.52 -14.24 28.73
CA ASN A 59 4.98 -13.84 30.06
C ASN A 59 3.81 -13.60 31.03
N ALA A 60 2.73 -12.95 30.57
CA ALA A 60 1.54 -12.68 31.36
C ALA A 60 0.74 -13.95 31.74
N THR A 61 0.91 -15.06 31.02
CA THR A 61 0.27 -16.36 31.35
C THR A 61 0.87 -16.99 32.62
N ASN A 62 2.09 -16.59 32.99
CA ASN A 62 2.72 -16.99 34.26
C ASN A 62 2.28 -16.11 35.44
N THR A 63 1.50 -15.07 35.19
CA THR A 63 1.00 -14.13 36.20
C THR A 63 -0.52 -14.25 36.30
N GLN A 64 -1.08 -14.27 37.52
CA GLN A 64 -2.54 -14.32 37.73
C GLN A 64 -3.28 -13.02 37.35
N ASP A 65 -2.57 -12.05 36.77
CA ASP A 65 -3.13 -10.76 36.40
C ASP A 65 -3.80 -10.83 35.02
N GLY A 66 -5.10 -11.12 35.03
CA GLY A 66 -5.93 -11.19 33.82
C GLY A 66 -6.03 -9.85 33.07
N MET A 67 -5.75 -8.72 33.72
CA MET A 67 -5.67 -7.42 33.04
C MET A 67 -4.43 -7.35 32.15
N MET A 68 -3.31 -7.92 32.58
CA MET A 68 -2.07 -8.00 31.81
C MET A 68 -2.19 -8.95 30.60
N GLN A 69 -2.97 -10.02 30.72
CA GLN A 69 -3.30 -10.90 29.60
C GLN A 69 -4.22 -10.22 28.58
N SER A 70 -5.19 -9.42 29.04
CA SER A 70 -6.12 -8.71 28.15
C SER A 70 -5.44 -7.59 27.34
N MET A 71 -4.45 -6.91 27.95
CA MET A 71 -3.69 -5.84 27.30
C MET A 71 -2.72 -6.35 26.23
N SER A 72 -2.12 -7.52 26.45
CA SER A 72 -1.26 -8.19 25.46
C SER A 72 -2.06 -8.69 24.27
N VAL A 73 -3.25 -9.26 24.48
CA VAL A 73 -4.18 -9.65 23.39
C VAL A 73 -4.63 -8.44 22.55
N ARG A 74 -4.86 -7.26 23.16
CA ARG A 74 -5.13 -6.02 22.39
C ARG A 74 -3.99 -5.62 21.46
N ARG A 75 -2.73 -5.81 21.89
CA ARG A 75 -1.56 -5.52 21.06
C ARG A 75 -1.40 -6.52 19.91
N ILE A 76 -1.69 -7.80 20.16
CA ILE A 76 -1.75 -8.83 19.12
C ILE A 76 -2.83 -8.46 18.09
N GLY A 77 -4.05 -8.15 18.54
CA GLY A 77 -5.15 -7.75 17.66
C GLY A 77 -4.83 -6.49 16.84
N GLY A 78 -4.21 -5.49 17.46
CA GLY A 78 -3.74 -4.29 16.76
C GLY A 78 -2.69 -4.58 15.69
N GLY A 79 -1.72 -5.46 15.98
CA GLY A 79 -0.71 -5.88 15.01
C GLY A 79 -1.31 -6.66 13.83
N LEU A 80 -2.30 -7.52 14.07
CA LEU A 80 -3.01 -8.24 13.00
C LEU A 80 -3.81 -7.29 12.09
N VAL A 81 -4.42 -6.25 12.66
CA VAL A 81 -5.11 -5.22 11.84
C VAL A 81 -4.09 -4.45 11.00
N GLN A 82 -2.91 -4.15 11.53
CA GLN A 82 -1.85 -3.45 10.80
C GLN A 82 -1.20 -4.31 9.71
N THR A 83 -1.16 -5.63 9.85
CA THR A 83 -0.71 -6.50 8.75
C THR A 83 -1.71 -6.55 7.60
N ILE A 84 -3.00 -6.42 7.88
CA ILE A 84 -4.08 -6.54 6.89
C ILE A 84 -4.47 -5.20 6.26
N ALA A 85 -4.36 -4.09 7.00
CA ALA A 85 -4.73 -2.75 6.54
C ALA A 85 -4.15 -2.36 5.15
N PRO A 86 -2.88 -2.65 4.82
CA PRO A 86 -2.33 -2.29 3.52
C PRO A 86 -2.93 -3.08 2.36
N GLN A 87 -3.34 -4.33 2.60
CA GLN A 87 -3.97 -5.19 1.59
C GLN A 87 -5.42 -4.73 1.31
N LEU A 88 -6.12 -4.24 2.34
CA LEU A 88 -7.43 -3.64 2.18
C LEU A 88 -7.36 -2.35 1.37
N VAL A 89 -6.41 -1.47 1.66
CA VAL A 89 -6.23 -0.22 0.88
C VAL A 89 -5.87 -0.53 -0.57
N THR A 90 -4.99 -1.48 -0.82
CA THR A 90 -4.58 -1.86 -2.18
C THR A 90 -5.72 -2.52 -2.97
N SER A 91 -6.59 -3.30 -2.32
CA SER A 91 -7.75 -3.92 -2.98
C SER A 91 -8.92 -2.97 -3.21
N MET A 92 -9.07 -1.92 -2.38
CA MET A 92 -10.12 -0.90 -2.57
C MET A 92 -9.76 0.18 -3.60
N LEU A 93 -8.46 0.40 -3.84
CA LEU A 93 -7.93 1.34 -4.84
C LEU A 93 -7.69 0.70 -6.22
N GLY A 94 -8.12 -0.55 -6.41
CA GLY A 94 -7.99 -1.31 -7.66
C GLY A 94 -8.46 -0.54 -8.90
#